data_AF-V3ZV93-F1
#
_entry.id   AF-V3ZV93-F1
#
_cell.length_a   1.000
_cell.length_b   1.000
_cell.length_c   1.000
_cell.angle_alpha   90.00
_cell.angle_beta   90.00
_cell.angle_gamma   90.00
#
_symmetry.space_group_name_H-M   'P 1'
#
loop_
_entity.id
_entity.type
_entity.pdbx_description
1 polymer ?
#
loop_
_entity_poly.entity_id
_entity_poly.type
_entity_poly.pdbx_seq_one_letter_code
_entity_poly.pdbx_strand_id
1 'polypeptide(L)'
;LSKLYEMGNESDRKLFIDKLLSFNEDKGAPITGMPAISKQPLDLYKLYHCVKERGGMIEVNKVKKWKEICTIVNIGSSASAAFTLKKNYIKYLFHFECHYDRGGMDPQPILAQMEAALAQKREQKNKRAPSPGM
;
A
#
# COMPACT_ATOMS: atom_id res chain seq x y z
N LEU A 1 -3.95 -2.86 -18.04
CA LEU A 1 -2.78 -2.59 -17.17
C LEU A 1 -1.64 -1.90 -17.90
N SER A 2 -1.68 -1.78 -19.23
CA SER A 2 -0.63 -1.21 -20.09
C SER A 2 -0.06 0.12 -19.59
N LYS A 3 -0.94 0.99 -19.08
CA LYS A 3 -0.55 2.28 -18.52
C LYS A 3 0.47 2.19 -17.37
N LEU A 4 0.56 1.10 -16.59
CA LEU A 4 1.59 0.92 -15.55
C LEU A 4 3.02 0.94 -16.12
N TYR A 5 3.19 0.44 -17.34
CA TYR A 5 4.46 0.41 -18.06
C TYR A 5 4.85 1.79 -18.59
N GLU A 6 3.88 2.69 -18.75
CA GLU A 6 4.04 4.01 -19.38
C GLU A 6 4.07 5.17 -18.36
N MET A 7 3.97 4.90 -17.04
CA MET A 7 3.92 5.97 -16.02
C MET A 7 5.30 6.58 -15.67
N GLY A 8 6.38 6.07 -16.27
CA GLY A 8 7.72 6.58 -16.08
C GLY A 8 8.72 5.94 -17.04
N ASN A 9 9.94 6.50 -17.07
CA ASN A 9 10.98 6.16 -18.04
C ASN A 9 12.09 5.29 -17.44
N GLU A 10 11.86 4.70 -16.27
CA GLU A 10 12.83 3.86 -15.57
C GLU A 10 13.08 2.57 -16.36
N SER A 11 14.34 2.25 -16.65
CA SER A 11 14.72 1.14 -17.53
C SER A 11 14.31 -0.23 -16.99
N ASP A 12 14.25 -0.40 -15.67
CA ASP A 12 13.80 -1.63 -15.03
C ASP A 12 12.28 -1.69 -14.76
N ARG A 13 11.54 -0.60 -15.01
CA ARG A 13 10.07 -0.54 -14.77
C ARG A 13 9.34 -1.71 -15.41
N LYS A 14 9.63 -2.01 -16.67
CA LYS A 14 8.97 -3.11 -17.39
C LYS A 14 9.20 -4.44 -16.69
N LEU A 15 10.44 -4.73 -16.31
CA LEU A 15 10.81 -5.96 -15.62
C LEU A 15 10.16 -6.03 -14.23
N PHE A 16 10.14 -4.91 -13.50
CA PHE A 16 9.48 -4.83 -12.20
C PHE A 16 7.99 -5.11 -12.30
N ILE A 17 7.28 -4.45 -13.22
CA ILE A 17 5.83 -4.61 -13.38
C ILE A 17 5.51 -6.05 -13.82
N ASP A 18 6.27 -6.63 -14.74
CA ASP A 18 6.09 -8.02 -15.18
C ASP A 18 6.22 -9.01 -14.00
N LYS A 19 7.32 -8.89 -13.24
CA LYS A 19 7.56 -9.69 -12.02
C LYS A 19 6.44 -9.49 -11.00
N LEU A 20 6.00 -8.25 -10.79
CA LEU A 20 4.94 -7.95 -9.84
C LEU A 20 3.62 -8.59 -10.23
N LEU A 21 3.23 -8.49 -11.51
CA LEU A 21 1.99 -9.07 -12.02
C LEU A 21 2.04 -10.60 -11.93
N SER A 22 3.13 -11.22 -12.38
CA SER A 22 3.34 -12.66 -12.30
C SER A 22 3.31 -13.17 -10.86
N PHE A 23 4.02 -12.50 -9.94
CA PHE A 23 3.99 -12.84 -8.52
C PHE A 23 2.59 -12.74 -7.92
N ASN A 24 1.81 -11.71 -8.29
CA ASN A 24 0.45 -11.55 -7.78
C ASN A 24 -0.51 -12.61 -8.35
N GLU A 25 -0.29 -13.05 -9.59
CA GLU A 25 -1.05 -14.13 -10.21
C GLU A 25 -0.76 -15.49 -9.56
N ASP A 26 0.52 -15.81 -9.33
CA ASP A 26 0.96 -17.07 -8.71
C ASP A 26 0.38 -17.26 -7.29
N LYS A 27 0.32 -16.20 -6.48
CA LYS A 27 -0.32 -16.25 -5.15
C LYS A 27 -1.86 -16.24 -5.17
N GLY A 28 -2.49 -16.31 -6.34
CA GLY A 28 -3.95 -16.31 -6.50
C GLY A 28 -4.64 -14.96 -6.29
N ALA A 29 -3.90 -13.84 -6.37
CA ALA A 29 -4.44 -12.49 -6.23
C ALA A 29 -4.07 -11.58 -7.43
N PRO A 30 -4.46 -11.96 -8.67
CA PRO A 30 -4.06 -11.25 -9.87
C PRO A 30 -4.53 -9.79 -9.87
N ILE A 31 -3.68 -8.90 -10.38
CA ILE A 31 -4.03 -7.48 -10.55
C ILE A 31 -4.79 -7.33 -11.86
N THR A 32 -6.11 -7.50 -11.83
CA THR A 32 -6.95 -7.50 -13.06
C THR A 32 -7.32 -6.10 -13.55
N GLY A 33 -7.22 -5.08 -12.68
CA GLY A 33 -7.62 -3.70 -12.99
C GLY A 33 -6.55 -2.68 -12.59
N MET A 34 -6.61 -1.49 -13.20
CA MET A 34 -5.70 -0.40 -12.85
C MET A 34 -5.95 0.02 -11.39
N PRO A 35 -4.97 -0.10 -10.47
CA PRO A 35 -5.13 0.42 -9.13
C PRO A 35 -5.27 1.94 -9.18
N ALA A 36 -6.21 2.48 -8.41
CA ALA A 36 -6.47 3.92 -8.36
C ALA A 36 -6.95 4.36 -6.98
N ILE A 37 -6.66 5.61 -6.62
CA ILE A 37 -7.12 6.27 -5.39
C ILE A 37 -7.78 7.58 -5.80
N SER A 38 -9.04 7.78 -5.45
CA SER A 38 -9.79 9.00 -5.80
C SER A 38 -9.72 9.33 -7.30
N LYS A 39 -9.90 8.30 -8.15
CA LYS A 39 -9.80 8.38 -9.63
C LYS A 39 -8.40 8.67 -10.18
N GLN A 40 -7.39 8.83 -9.34
CA GLN A 40 -5.98 8.95 -9.76
C GLN A 40 -5.37 7.55 -9.90
N PRO A 41 -4.86 7.18 -11.09
CA PRO A 41 -4.12 5.92 -11.28
C PRO A 41 -2.91 5.87 -10.36
N LEU A 42 -2.72 4.74 -9.70
CA LEU A 42 -1.63 4.53 -8.75
C LEU A 42 -0.41 3.94 -9.47
N ASP A 43 0.70 4.68 -9.45
CA ASP A 43 1.99 4.19 -9.93
C ASP A 43 2.58 3.19 -8.92
N LEU A 44 2.38 1.89 -9.16
CA LEU A 44 2.88 0.82 -8.31
C LEU A 44 4.40 0.79 -8.22
N TYR A 45 5.10 1.15 -9.31
CA TYR A 45 6.56 1.22 -9.34
C TYR A 45 7.05 2.30 -8.38
N LYS A 46 6.63 3.56 -8.59
CA LYS A 46 7.04 4.67 -7.72
C LYS A 46 6.65 4.44 -6.26
N LEU A 47 5.44 3.91 -6.03
CA LEU A 47 4.99 3.60 -4.67
C LEU A 47 5.91 2.58 -3.98
N TYR A 48 6.24 1.47 -4.65
CA TYR A 48 7.12 0.45 -4.10
C TYR A 48 8.51 1.00 -3.79
N HIS A 49 9.15 1.67 -4.75
CA HIS A 49 10.48 2.24 -4.56
C HIS A 49 10.49 3.30 -3.45
N CYS A 50 9.51 4.20 -3.41
CA CYS A 50 9.42 5.22 -2.35
C CYS A 50 9.31 4.61 -0.94
N VAL A 51 8.57 3.51 -0.79
CA VAL A 51 8.41 2.81 0.49
C VAL A 51 9.68 2.03 0.83
N LYS A 52 10.27 1.34 -0.15
CA LYS A 52 11.52 0.59 -0.01
C LYS A 52 12.68 1.47 0.45
N GLU A 53 12.87 2.63 -0.19
CA GLU A 53 13.90 3.62 0.20
C GLU A 53 13.73 4.14 1.63
N ARG A 54 12.52 4.05 2.19
CA ARG A 54 12.19 4.47 3.56
C ARG A 54 12.25 3.31 4.58
N GLY A 55 12.84 2.18 4.22
CA GLY A 55 12.94 1.00 5.10
C GLY A 55 11.73 0.06 5.04
N GLY A 56 10.89 0.20 4.01
CA GLY A 56 9.74 -0.66 3.76
C GLY A 56 8.48 -0.25 4.52
N MET A 57 7.42 -1.02 4.31
CA MET A 57 6.07 -0.73 4.81
C MET A 57 5.98 -0.58 6.33
N ILE A 58 6.75 -1.39 7.08
CA ILE A 58 6.77 -1.38 8.55
C ILE A 58 7.35 -0.05 9.08
N GLU A 59 8.48 0.40 8.52
CA GLU A 59 9.13 1.62 8.96
C GLU A 59 8.27 2.84 8.59
N VAL A 60 7.76 2.90 7.36
CA VAL A 60 6.82 3.95 6.93
C VAL A 60 5.60 4.06 7.85
N ASN A 61 5.08 2.93 8.36
CA ASN A 61 4.01 2.93 9.35
C ASN A 61 4.45 3.49 10.70
N LYS A 62 5.62 3.07 11.19
CA LYS A 62 6.18 3.51 12.47
C LYS A 62 6.43 5.02 12.48
N VAL A 63 7.04 5.56 11.42
CA VAL A 63 7.32 7.00 11.27
C VAL A 63 6.18 7.81 10.64
N LYS A 64 5.01 7.19 10.39
CA LYS A 64 3.79 7.83 9.85
C LYS A 64 3.99 8.60 8.53
N LYS A 65 4.86 8.10 7.64
CA LYS A 65 5.26 8.79 6.41
C LYS A 65 4.30 8.64 5.21
N TRP A 66 3.19 7.93 5.36
CA TRP A 66 2.22 7.71 4.27
C TRP A 66 1.70 9.00 3.60
N LYS A 67 1.51 10.09 4.36
CA LYS A 67 1.07 11.38 3.79
C LYS A 67 2.12 11.98 2.86
N GLU A 68 3.38 11.89 3.23
CA GLU A 68 4.50 12.35 2.40
C GLU A 68 4.57 11.53 1.11
N ILE A 69 4.42 10.20 1.22
CA ILE A 69 4.42 9.31 0.06
C ILE A 69 3.24 9.63 -0.88
N CYS A 70 2.04 9.92 -0.36
CA CYS A 70 0.92 10.38 -1.18
C CYS A 70 1.32 11.56 -2.07
N THR A 71 1.96 12.58 -1.50
CA THR A 71 2.44 13.75 -2.25
C THR A 71 3.40 13.36 -3.37
N ILE A 72 4.35 12.45 -3.09
CA ILE A 72 5.35 11.99 -4.07
C ILE A 72 4.70 11.21 -5.22
N VAL A 73 3.72 10.36 -4.92
CA VAL A 73 2.99 9.59 -5.95
C VAL A 73 1.83 10.37 -6.57
N ASN A 74 1.78 11.70 -6.38
CA ASN A 74 0.75 12.59 -6.92
C ASN A 74 -0.68 12.22 -6.50
N ILE A 75 -0.84 11.71 -5.29
CA ILE A 75 -2.13 11.43 -4.66
C ILE A 75 -2.37 12.48 -3.57
N GLY A 76 -3.63 12.91 -3.41
CA GLY A 76 -3.99 13.88 -2.37
C GLY A 76 -3.45 13.45 -0.99
N SER A 77 -2.85 14.37 -0.25
CA SER A 77 -2.19 14.11 1.04
C SER A 77 -3.14 14.03 2.24
N SER A 78 -4.45 13.88 1.97
CA SER A 78 -5.50 13.72 2.97
C SER A 78 -5.29 12.45 3.81
N ALA A 79 -5.73 12.47 5.07
CA ALA A 79 -5.61 11.29 5.95
C ALA A 79 -6.33 10.05 5.38
N SER A 80 -7.46 10.24 4.72
CA SER A 80 -8.22 9.19 4.02
C SER A 80 -7.43 8.60 2.85
N ALA A 81 -6.77 9.45 2.06
CA ALA A 81 -5.96 9.02 0.92
C ALA A 81 -4.71 8.27 1.38
N ALA A 82 -4.02 8.73 2.44
CA ALA A 82 -2.90 8.01 3.05
C ALA A 82 -3.31 6.63 3.58
N PHE A 83 -4.49 6.52 4.19
CA PHE A 83 -5.04 5.24 4.63
C PHE A 83 -5.33 4.30 3.46
N THR A 84 -5.98 4.82 2.40
CA THR A 84 -6.26 4.06 1.19
C THR A 84 -4.98 3.64 0.45
N LEU A 85 -3.95 4.50 0.43
CA LEU A 85 -2.64 4.21 -0.14
C LEU A 85 -1.99 3.03 0.56
N LYS A 86 -1.98 3.06 1.90
CA LYS A 86 -1.52 1.94 2.71
C LYS A 86 -2.26 0.63 2.41
N LYS A 87 -3.59 0.67 2.27
CA LYS A 87 -4.37 -0.54 1.91
C LYS A 87 -4.02 -1.08 0.53
N ASN A 88 -3.83 -0.20 -0.45
CA ASN A 88 -3.42 -0.60 -1.80
C ASN A 88 -2.00 -1.18 -1.79
N TYR A 89 -1.07 -0.58 -1.03
CA TYR A 89 0.27 -1.12 -0.84
C TYR A 89 0.23 -2.55 -0.30
N ILE A 90 -0.57 -2.81 0.72
CA ILE A 90 -0.73 -4.15 1.30
C ILE A 90 -1.23 -5.16 0.28
N LYS A 91 -2.27 -4.77 -0.46
CA LYS A 91 -2.93 -5.64 -1.43
C LYS A 91 -1.98 -6.05 -2.56
N TYR A 92 -1.27 -5.09 -3.14
CA TYR A 92 -0.53 -5.30 -4.38
C TYR A 92 0.97 -5.52 -4.17
N LEU A 93 1.58 -4.90 -3.16
CA LEU A 93 3.03 -4.77 -3.03
C LEU A 93 3.62 -5.45 -1.78
N PHE A 94 2.89 -5.53 -0.67
CA PHE A 94 3.50 -5.96 0.60
C PHE A 94 3.98 -7.42 0.58
N HIS A 95 3.22 -8.32 -0.03
CA HIS A 95 3.66 -9.72 -0.19
C HIS A 95 4.91 -9.81 -1.07
N PHE A 96 4.99 -8.97 -2.10
CA PHE A 96 6.15 -8.87 -2.99
C PHE A 96 7.38 -8.33 -2.23
N GLU A 97 7.24 -7.25 -1.44
CA GLU A 97 8.30 -6.73 -0.55
C GLU A 97 8.81 -7.81 0.41
N CYS A 98 7.89 -8.56 1.05
CA CYS A 98 8.25 -9.60 2.00
C CYS A 98 9.06 -10.73 1.35
N HIS A 99 8.68 -11.13 0.13
CA HIS A 99 9.37 -12.17 -0.62
C HIS A 99 10.75 -11.73 -1.11
N TYR A 100 10.83 -10.57 -1.78
CA TYR A 100 12.04 -10.15 -2.50
C TYR A 100 13.03 -9.31 -1.66
N ASP A 101 12.56 -8.52 -0.69
CA ASP A 101 13.41 -7.61 0.09
C ASP A 101 13.67 -8.08 1.52
N ARG A 102 12.74 -8.83 2.10
CA ARG A 102 12.80 -9.27 3.52
C ARG A 102 13.16 -10.73 3.69
N GLY A 103 13.74 -11.36 2.67
CA GLY A 103 14.24 -12.74 2.73
C GLY A 103 13.14 -13.78 2.93
N GLY A 104 11.94 -13.56 2.37
CA GLY A 104 10.82 -14.50 2.52
C GLY A 104 10.09 -14.41 3.86
N MET A 105 10.13 -13.25 4.52
CA MET A 105 9.34 -12.99 5.74
C MET A 105 7.87 -13.32 5.51
N ASP A 106 7.23 -14.01 6.47
CA ASP A 106 5.79 -14.25 6.40
C ASP A 106 5.00 -12.94 6.64
N PRO A 107 4.16 -12.50 5.68
CA PRO A 107 3.40 -11.27 5.81
C PRO A 107 2.19 -11.40 6.77
N GLN A 108 1.67 -12.61 7.02
CA GLN A 108 0.47 -12.84 7.82
C GLN A 108 0.51 -12.24 9.23
N PRO A 109 1.56 -12.45 10.06
CA PRO A 109 1.60 -11.90 11.41
C PRO A 109 1.56 -10.36 11.40
N ILE A 110 2.18 -9.73 10.42
CA ILE A 110 2.20 -8.27 10.30
C ILE A 110 0.82 -7.74 9.88
N LEU A 111 0.17 -8.42 8.93
CA LEU A 111 -1.18 -8.06 8.50
C LEU A 111 -2.20 -8.24 9.63
N ALA A 112 -2.11 -9.34 10.38
CA ALA A 112 -2.98 -9.62 11.52
C ALA A 112 -2.82 -8.58 12.64
N GLN A 113 -1.58 -8.24 13.02
CA GLN A 113 -1.32 -7.18 14.00
C GLN A 113 -1.90 -5.83 13.54
N MET A 114 -1.76 -5.52 12.26
CA MET A 114 -2.27 -4.27 11.72
C MET A 114 -3.79 -4.22 11.71
N GLU A 115 -4.46 -5.32 11.37
CA GLU A 115 -5.91 -5.43 11.42
C GLU A 115 -6.44 -5.29 12.86
N ALA A 116 -5.79 -5.96 13.82
CA ALA A 116 -6.10 -5.84 15.24
C ALA A 116 -5.98 -4.39 15.73
N ALA A 117 -4.89 -3.68 15.38
CA ALA A 117 -4.70 -2.28 15.73
C ALA A 117 -5.78 -1.35 15.13
N LEU A 118 -6.29 -1.68 13.93
CA LEU A 118 -7.40 -0.95 13.31
C LEU A 118 -8.74 -1.24 13.99
N ALA A 119 -8.99 -2.50 14.38
CA ALA A 119 -10.17 -2.90 15.13
C ALA A 119 -10.23 -2.21 16.49
N GLN A 120 -9.12 -2.20 17.24
CA GLN A 120 -9.00 -1.51 18.53
C GLN A 120 -9.31 -0.01 18.41
N LYS A 121 -8.78 0.67 17.38
CA LYS A 121 -9.09 2.08 17.12
C LYS A 121 -10.56 2.34 16.82
N ARG A 122 -11.24 1.42 16.12
CA ARG A 122 -12.68 1.54 15.83
C ARG A 122 -13.50 1.40 17.10
N GLU A 123 -13.17 0.43 17.95
CA GLU A 123 -13.88 0.21 19.21
C GLU A 123 -13.70 1.40 20.18
N GLN A 124 -12.49 1.95 20.26
CA GLN A 124 -12.21 3.14 21.07
C GLN A 124 -13.00 4.36 20.59
N LYS A 125 -13.20 4.53 19.27
CA LYS A 125 -14.00 5.62 18.70
C LYS A 125 -15.50 5.41 18.97
N ASN A 126 -15.98 4.17 18.93
CA ASN A 126 -17.39 3.84 19.21
C ASN A 126 -17.75 4.11 20.68
N LYS A 127 -16.84 3.81 21.62
CA LYS A 127 -17.03 4.09 23.06
C LYS A 127 -16.98 5.59 23.42
N ARG A 128 -16.53 6.47 22.51
CA ARG A 128 -16.32 7.91 22.74
C ARG A 128 -17.37 8.81 22.09
N ALA A 129 -18.37 8.28 21.39
CA ALA A 129 -19.48 9.07 20.89
C ALA A 129 -20.55 9.17 21.98
N PRO A 130 -20.77 10.33 22.64
CA PRO A 130 -21.92 10.51 23.51
C PRO A 130 -23.17 10.64 22.63
N SER A 131 -24.26 10.00 23.05
CA SER A 131 -25.59 10.20 22.48
C SER A 131 -25.92 11.70 22.43
N PRO A 132 -26.42 12.24 21.30
CA PRO A 132 -27.14 13.50 21.34
C PRO A 132 -28.37 13.27 22.22
N GLY A 133 -28.33 13.80 23.44
CA GLY A 133 -29.48 13.81 24.34
C GLY A 133 -30.65 14.58 23.70
N MET A 134 -31.85 14.12 24.04
CA MET A 134 -33.16 14.65 23.65
C MET A 134 -33.30 16.18 23.78
#